data_AF-A0AAV8XM93-F1
#
_entry.id   AF-A0AAV8XM93-F1
#
_cell.length_a   1.000
_cell.length_b   1.000
_cell.length_c   1.000
_cell.angle_alpha   90.00
_cell.angle_beta   90.00
_cell.angle_gamma   90.00
#
_symmetry.space_group_name_H-M   'P 1'
#
loop_
_entity.id
_entity.type
_entity.pdbx_description
1 polymer ?
#
loop_
_entity_poly.entity_id
_entity_poly.type
_entity_poly.pdbx_seq_one_letter_code
_entity_poly.pdbx_strand_id
1 'polypeptide(L)'
;MSQDVVKYIWTSGRLCDFKGCERADLQPVSINGWFWTAVLQKLAPTTQRDQNDWSETGGIGKPQPDNREAQQGGATENCLAVLNQFYNDGVNWHDVACHHVKPWVCEENEDLLKYVRYTNPTLAI
;
A
#
# COMPACT_ATOMS: atom_id res chain seq x y z
N MET A 1 19.73 21.96 13.42
CA MET A 1 18.97 21.64 12.20
C MET A 1 18.31 20.29 12.44
N SER A 2 17.01 20.26 12.77
CA SER A 2 16.29 18.98 12.73
C SER A 2 16.26 18.55 11.27
N GLN A 3 16.88 17.43 10.93
CA GLN A 3 16.62 16.82 9.64
C GLN A 3 15.12 16.54 9.59
N ASP A 4 14.43 17.06 8.58
CA ASP A 4 13.03 16.70 8.30
C ASP A 4 13.00 15.24 7.84
N VAL A 5 13.01 14.32 8.81
CA VAL A 5 12.93 12.89 8.54
C VAL A 5 11.50 12.59 8.11
N VAL A 6 11.32 12.26 6.83
CA VAL A 6 10.04 11.79 6.31
C VAL A 6 9.68 10.50 7.04
N LYS A 7 8.62 10.56 7.85
CA LYS A 7 8.17 9.44 8.70
C LYS A 7 7.22 8.48 8.01
N TYR A 8 6.57 8.92 6.95
CA TYR A 8 5.52 8.16 6.29
C TYR A 8 5.34 8.64 4.86
N ILE A 9 5.16 7.70 3.93
CA ILE A 9 4.92 7.96 2.52
C ILE A 9 3.81 7.03 2.03
N TRP A 10 2.87 7.57 1.26
CA TRP A 10 1.90 6.78 0.52
C TRP A 10 2.54 6.08 -0.67
N THR A 11 2.12 4.83 -0.88
CA THR A 11 2.43 4.05 -2.08
C THR A 11 1.16 3.87 -2.92
N SER A 12 1.27 3.14 -4.04
CA SER A 12 0.11 2.73 -4.84
C SER A 12 -0.58 1.45 -4.34
N GLY A 13 -0.10 0.87 -3.23
CA GLY A 13 -0.62 -0.39 -2.68
C GLY A 13 -2.00 -0.20 -2.07
N ARG A 14 -2.94 -1.06 -2.45
CA ARG A 14 -4.33 -0.98 -2.04
C ARG A 14 -4.93 -2.35 -1.82
N LEU A 15 -5.76 -2.47 -0.79
CA LEU A 15 -6.60 -3.63 -0.55
C LEU A 15 -7.81 -3.59 -1.48
N CYS A 16 -8.20 -4.74 -2.03
CA CYS A 16 -9.41 -4.85 -2.84
C CYS A 16 -10.66 -4.56 -1.99
N ASP A 17 -11.18 -3.34 -2.09
CA ASP A 17 -12.34 -2.84 -1.34
C ASP A 17 -13.46 -2.31 -2.26
N PHE A 18 -13.50 -2.78 -3.51
CA PHE A 18 -14.43 -2.35 -4.55
C PHE A 18 -15.16 -3.53 -5.21
N LYS A 19 -16.03 -3.24 -6.19
CA LYS A 19 -16.79 -4.27 -6.89
C LYS A 19 -15.86 -5.26 -7.59
N GLY A 20 -16.04 -6.55 -7.31
CA GLY A 20 -15.27 -7.64 -7.93
C GLY A 20 -14.27 -8.33 -7.00
N CYS A 21 -14.15 -7.91 -5.74
CA CYS A 21 -13.25 -8.53 -4.77
C CYS A 21 -13.73 -9.90 -4.26
N GLU A 22 -14.95 -10.33 -4.60
CA GLU A 22 -15.51 -11.66 -4.29
C GLU A 22 -14.86 -12.81 -5.05
N ARG A 23 -13.91 -12.53 -5.95
CA ARG A 23 -13.19 -13.56 -6.69
C ARG A 23 -12.42 -14.47 -5.74
N ALA A 24 -12.49 -15.79 -5.99
CA ALA A 24 -11.88 -16.80 -5.13
C ALA A 24 -10.37 -16.62 -4.95
N ASP A 25 -9.66 -16.14 -5.97
CA ASP A 25 -8.21 -15.91 -5.90
C ASP A 25 -7.82 -14.74 -4.99
N LEU A 26 -8.75 -13.85 -4.66
CA LEU A 26 -8.54 -12.72 -3.76
C LEU A 26 -8.91 -13.05 -2.31
N GLN A 27 -9.48 -14.22 -2.03
CA GLN A 27 -9.95 -14.60 -0.70
C GLN A 27 -8.88 -15.35 0.10
N PRO A 28 -8.74 -15.10 1.42
CA PRO A 28 -9.32 -13.99 2.16
C PRO A 28 -8.73 -12.65 1.70
N VAL A 29 -9.57 -11.61 1.57
CA VAL A 29 -9.17 -10.30 1.05
C VAL A 29 -7.98 -9.72 1.81
N SER A 30 -7.98 -9.81 3.14
CA SER A 30 -6.88 -9.31 3.97
C SER A 30 -5.52 -9.96 3.71
N ILE A 31 -5.49 -11.15 3.08
CA ILE A 31 -4.27 -11.90 2.76
C ILE A 31 -3.92 -11.79 1.28
N ASN A 32 -4.91 -12.01 0.40
CA ASN A 32 -4.69 -12.17 -1.04
C ASN A 32 -5.18 -10.97 -1.85
N GLY A 33 -5.79 -9.96 -1.23
CA GLY A 33 -6.48 -8.87 -1.91
C GLY A 33 -5.63 -7.62 -2.15
N TRP A 34 -4.34 -7.62 -1.81
CA TRP A 34 -3.46 -6.48 -2.00
C TRP A 34 -2.88 -6.42 -3.41
N PHE A 35 -2.84 -5.23 -4.00
CA PHE A 35 -2.26 -5.02 -5.32
C PHE A 35 -1.66 -3.61 -5.48
N TRP A 36 -0.68 -3.48 -6.37
CA TRP A 36 -0.15 -2.20 -6.84
C TRP A 36 -1.12 -1.64 -7.88
N THR A 37 -1.86 -0.61 -7.50
CA THR A 37 -2.95 -0.04 -8.34
C THR A 37 -2.45 0.51 -9.67
N ALA A 38 -1.19 0.96 -9.75
CA ALA A 38 -0.61 1.53 -10.97
C ALA A 38 -0.60 0.55 -12.16
N VAL A 39 -0.35 -0.73 -11.90
CA VAL A 39 -0.22 -1.79 -12.92
C VAL A 39 -1.17 -2.97 -12.69
N LEU A 40 -2.07 -2.85 -11.69
CA LEU A 40 -2.96 -3.92 -11.24
C LEU A 40 -2.22 -5.23 -10.90
N GLN A 41 -0.97 -5.11 -10.45
CA GLN A 41 -0.14 -6.24 -10.07
C GLN A 41 -0.49 -6.69 -8.66
N LYS A 42 -0.93 -7.94 -8.52
CA LYS A 42 -1.19 -8.53 -7.21
C LYS A 42 0.11 -8.62 -6.40
N LEU A 43 0.05 -8.21 -5.13
CA LEU A 43 1.13 -8.46 -4.17
C LEU A 43 1.15 -9.94 -3.77
N ALA A 44 2.30 -10.42 -3.32
CA ALA A 44 2.37 -11.70 -2.65
C ALA A 44 1.40 -11.73 -1.44
N PRO A 45 0.86 -12.90 -1.07
CA PRO A 45 0.04 -13.04 0.13
C PRO A 45 0.73 -12.42 1.34
N THR A 46 -0.02 -11.71 2.19
CA THR A 46 0.55 -11.00 3.35
C THR A 46 1.27 -11.95 4.33
N THR A 47 0.93 -13.24 4.29
CA THR A 47 1.58 -14.30 5.07
C THR A 47 2.90 -14.80 4.49
N GLN A 48 3.24 -14.51 3.23
CA GLN A 48 4.52 -14.86 2.60
C GLN A 48 5.58 -13.79 2.85
N ARG A 49 6.08 -13.73 4.10
CA ARG A 49 6.98 -12.68 4.61
C ARG A 49 8.36 -12.63 3.97
N ASP A 50 8.73 -13.64 3.19
CA ASP A 50 9.95 -13.67 2.38
C ASP A 50 9.81 -12.90 1.05
N GLN A 51 8.59 -12.51 0.67
CA GLN A 51 8.28 -11.83 -0.60
C GLN A 51 7.62 -10.45 -0.40
N ASN A 52 7.58 -9.96 0.83
CA ASN A 52 6.99 -8.67 1.15
C ASN A 52 7.74 -8.00 2.32
N ASP A 53 7.44 -6.73 2.54
CA ASP A 53 8.07 -5.91 3.56
C ASP A 53 7.05 -5.42 4.60
N TRP A 54 5.97 -6.18 4.81
CA TRP A 54 5.02 -5.89 5.89
C TRP A 54 5.75 -5.88 7.23
N SER A 55 5.41 -4.95 8.12
CA SER A 55 6.04 -4.91 9.44
C SER A 55 5.64 -6.12 10.29
N GLU A 56 6.57 -6.63 11.10
CA GLU A 56 6.31 -7.66 12.12
C GLU A 56 5.59 -7.09 13.36
N THR A 57 5.40 -5.78 13.43
CA THR A 57 4.74 -5.08 14.55
C THR A 57 3.99 -3.84 14.05
N GLY A 58 3.43 -3.05 14.97
CA GLY A 58 2.66 -1.86 14.65
C GLY A 58 2.09 -1.21 15.91
N GLY A 59 1.06 -0.38 15.75
CA GLY A 59 0.48 0.40 16.85
C GLY A 59 -0.10 -0.42 18.00
N ILE A 60 -0.39 -1.70 17.78
CA ILE A 60 -0.85 -2.66 18.81
C ILE A 60 0.09 -3.85 18.99
N GLY A 61 1.32 -3.77 18.47
CA GLY A 61 2.31 -4.84 18.59
C GLY A 61 1.98 -6.11 17.79
N LYS A 62 1.18 -5.99 16.72
CA LYS A 62 0.82 -7.10 15.82
C LYS A 62 1.46 -6.93 14.43
N PRO A 63 1.77 -8.02 13.73
CA PRO A 63 2.21 -7.96 12.33
C PRO A 63 1.17 -7.32 11.43
N GLN A 64 1.64 -6.55 10.44
CA GLN A 64 0.80 -5.91 9.44
C GLN A 64 0.49 -6.88 8.28
N PRO A 65 -0.63 -6.70 7.57
CA PRO A 65 -1.68 -5.73 7.84
C PRO A 65 -2.58 -6.16 9.02
N ASP A 66 -2.84 -5.25 9.95
CA ASP A 66 -3.58 -5.57 11.19
C ASP A 66 -4.99 -4.96 11.27
N ASN A 67 -5.33 -4.00 10.41
CA ASN A 67 -6.60 -3.28 10.40
C ASN A 67 -7.02 -2.79 11.81
N ARG A 68 -6.05 -2.30 12.58
CA ARG A 68 -6.18 -1.77 13.93
C ARG A 68 -7.23 -0.66 14.02
N GLU A 69 -7.27 0.29 13.09
CA GLU A 69 -8.21 1.41 13.21
C GLU A 69 -9.68 0.92 13.18
N ALA A 70 -10.01 0.00 12.29
CA ALA A 70 -11.34 -0.61 12.24
C ALA A 70 -11.68 -1.39 13.52
N GLN A 71 -10.72 -2.11 14.10
CA GLN A 71 -10.91 -2.79 15.40
C GLN A 71 -11.22 -1.82 16.54
N GLN A 72 -10.84 -0.55 16.41
CA GLN A 72 -11.08 0.52 17.38
C GLN A 72 -12.34 1.35 17.05
N GLY A 73 -13.13 0.93 16.06
CA GLY A 73 -14.35 1.62 15.64
C GLY A 73 -14.13 2.75 14.63
N GLY A 74 -12.93 2.86 14.05
CA GLY A 74 -12.62 3.81 12.98
C GLY A 74 -12.73 3.21 11.58
N ALA A 75 -12.01 3.80 10.62
CA ALA A 75 -12.03 3.38 9.22
C ALA A 75 -11.20 2.10 8.99
N THR A 76 -11.53 1.37 7.92
CA THR A 76 -10.72 0.24 7.45
C THR A 76 -9.41 0.70 6.83
N GLU A 77 -8.33 -0.01 7.14
CA GLU A 77 -6.97 0.29 6.72
C GLU A 77 -6.68 -0.32 5.34
N ASN A 78 -7.32 0.24 4.30
CA ASN A 78 -7.26 -0.34 2.95
C ASN A 78 -6.09 0.19 2.08
N CYS A 79 -5.24 1.06 2.63
CA CYS A 79 -4.13 1.69 1.89
C CYS A 79 -2.78 1.30 2.46
N LEU A 80 -1.79 1.09 1.59
CA LEU A 80 -0.42 0.72 1.99
C LEU A 80 0.46 1.96 2.08
N ALA A 81 1.04 2.20 3.25
CA ALA A 81 2.07 3.20 3.46
C ALA A 81 3.40 2.56 3.84
N VAL A 82 4.50 3.18 3.43
CA VAL A 82 5.81 2.92 4.02
C VAL A 82 5.95 3.84 5.24
N LEU A 83 6.17 3.26 6.42
CA LEU A 83 6.44 4.01 7.64
C LEU A 83 7.92 3.87 8.00
N ASN A 84 8.56 5.00 8.29
CA ASN A 84 9.97 5.08 8.65
C ASN A 84 10.10 5.35 10.16
N GLN A 85 10.41 4.29 10.91
CA GLN A 85 10.61 4.31 12.36
C GLN A 85 9.42 4.89 13.13
N PHE A 86 8.20 4.81 12.58
CA PHE A 86 7.02 5.37 13.23
C PHE A 86 6.63 4.58 14.48
N TYR A 87 6.77 3.25 14.44
CA TYR A 87 6.55 2.35 15.58
C TYR A 87 7.85 1.75 16.13
N ASN A 88 9.02 2.34 15.81
CA ASN A 88 10.36 1.84 16.16
C ASN A 88 10.64 0.41 15.64
N ASP A 89 10.16 0.10 14.44
CA ASP A 89 10.17 -1.24 13.85
C ASP A 89 10.93 -1.35 12.53
N GLY A 90 11.57 -0.26 12.09
CA GLY A 90 12.32 -0.18 10.83
C GLY A 90 11.63 0.71 9.80
N VAL A 91 11.91 0.43 8.54
CA VAL A 91 11.24 1.06 7.39
C VAL A 91 10.46 -0.06 6.70
N ASN A 92 9.16 -0.16 6.99
CA ASN A 92 8.34 -1.30 6.56
C ASN A 92 6.98 -0.82 6.04
N TRP A 93 6.22 -1.74 5.44
CA TRP A 93 4.84 -1.53 5.00
C TRP A 93 3.87 -1.67 6.16
N HIS A 94 2.89 -0.76 6.20
CA HIS A 94 1.75 -0.77 7.10
C HIS A 94 0.48 -0.54 6.32
N ASP A 95 -0.58 -1.23 6.72
CA ASP A 95 -1.91 -0.85 6.33
C ASP A 95 -2.34 0.36 7.15
N VAL A 96 -2.93 1.32 6.47
CA VAL A 96 -3.34 2.59 7.07
C VAL A 96 -4.67 3.01 6.46
N ALA A 97 -5.53 3.64 7.26
CA ALA A 97 -6.77 4.19 6.76
C ALA A 97 -6.50 5.27 5.70
N CYS A 98 -7.14 5.13 4.55
CA CYS A 98 -6.84 5.93 3.36
C CYS A 98 -7.10 7.44 3.52
N HIS A 99 -7.83 7.86 4.56
CA HIS A 99 -8.18 9.27 4.79
C HIS A 99 -7.01 10.09 5.39
N HIS A 100 -5.93 9.45 5.83
CA HIS A 100 -4.77 10.15 6.38
C HIS A 100 -4.01 10.92 5.30
N VAL A 101 -3.67 12.19 5.61
CA VAL A 101 -2.83 13.03 4.74
C VAL A 101 -1.37 12.64 4.92
N LYS A 102 -0.72 12.22 3.83
CA LYS A 102 0.71 11.90 3.77
C LYS A 102 1.28 12.34 2.43
N PRO A 103 2.59 12.66 2.35
CA PRO A 103 3.24 12.75 1.04
C PRO A 103 3.18 11.39 0.34
N TRP A 104 3.23 11.39 -0.99
CA TRP A 104 3.27 10.18 -1.80
C TRP A 104 4.53 10.15 -2.64
N VAL A 105 4.95 8.95 -3.02
CA VAL A 105 6.02 8.75 -4.00
C VAL A 105 5.41 8.46 -5.37
N CYS A 106 6.01 9.02 -6.41
CA CYS A 106 5.70 8.68 -7.80
C CYS A 106 6.90 7.96 -8.41
N GLU A 107 6.62 6.94 -9.21
CA GLU A 107 7.61 6.27 -10.05
C GLU A 107 7.18 6.36 -11.52
N GLU A 108 8.15 6.51 -12.40
CA GLU A 108 7.92 6.35 -13.83
C GLU A 108 7.73 4.87 -14.15
N ASN A 109 6.71 4.55 -14.92
CA ASN A 109 6.44 3.19 -15.37
C ASN A 109 6.44 3.13 -16.89
N GLU A 110 7.34 2.33 -17.46
CA GLU A 110 7.53 2.24 -18.91
C GLU A 110 6.28 1.82 -19.66
N ASP A 111 5.45 0.93 -19.11
CA ASP A 111 4.24 0.46 -19.78
C ASP A 111 3.17 1.55 -19.78
N LEU A 112 3.04 2.30 -18.68
CA LEU A 112 2.16 3.46 -18.62
C LEU A 112 2.66 4.59 -19.52
N LEU A 113 3.97 4.87 -19.55
CA LEU A 113 4.56 5.87 -20.45
C LEU A 113 4.35 5.52 -21.92
N LYS A 114 4.54 4.25 -22.30
CA LYS A 114 4.24 3.76 -23.66
C LYS A 114 2.76 3.92 -24.00
N TYR A 115 1.87 3.56 -23.08
CA TYR A 115 0.42 3.74 -23.26
C TYR A 115 0.06 5.20 -23.51
N VAL A 116 0.60 6.13 -22.71
CA VAL A 116 0.32 7.57 -22.88
C VAL A 116 0.86 8.08 -24.22
N ARG A 117 2.10 7.73 -24.59
CA ARG A 117 2.69 8.11 -25.89
C ARG A 117 1.86 7.59 -27.08
N TYR A 118 1.33 6.38 -26.97
CA TYR A 118 0.49 5.78 -28.02
C TYR A 118 -0.89 6.45 -28.12
N THR A 119 -1.53 6.74 -26.99
CA THR A 119 -2.89 7.29 -26.94
C THR A 119 -2.94 8.81 -27.07
N ASN A 120 -1.84 9.50 -26.81
CA ASN A 120 -1.72 10.97 -26.86
C ASN A 120 -0.45 11.37 -27.64
N PRO A 121 -0.38 11.13 -28.96
CA PRO A 121 0.84 11.31 -29.75
C PRO A 121 1.30 12.77 -29.86
N THR A 122 0.46 13.75 -29.51
CA THR A 122 0.79 15.17 -29.50
C THR A 122 1.29 15.67 -28.14
N LEU A 123 1.21 14.84 -27.09
CA LEU A 123 1.74 15.20 -25.78
C LEU A 123 3.28 15.07 -25.82
N ALA A 124 3.99 16.14 -25.51
CA ALA A 124 5.45 16.11 -25.39
C ALA A 124 5.83 15.52 -24.02
N ILE A 125 6.21 14.24 -23.99
CA ILE A 125 6.60 13.47 -22.79
C ILE A 125 7.88 12.66 -23.03
#